data_AF-A0A0F8AW60-F1
#
_entry.id   AF-A0A0F8AW60-F1
#
_cell.length_a   1.000
_cell.length_b   1.000
_cell.length_c   1.000
_cell.angle_alpha   90.00
_cell.angle_beta   90.00
_cell.angle_gamma   90.00
#
_symmetry.space_group_name_H-M   'P 1'
#
loop_
_entity.id
_entity.type
_entity.pdbx_description
1 polymer ?
#
loop_
_entity_poly.entity_id
_entity_poly.type
_entity_poly.pdbx_seq_one_letter_code
_entity_poly.pdbx_strand_id
1 'polypeptide(L)'
;MLKKVLTAHNGKKWKAFPKVPDEEPVRHWLQSLAKRFLKQAPYKFHTTKTANQFRERKGQVDIFLQRPAAKGSDKLSYKDVLVVGELKKSYDTGRFKANFLQLTRHVRSVFADQPTRRFVHAFSLCGCKMELWIFDRSGAYSSGTFDIHSEPKMLARALVGYATMDDDTMGLDTFIEQQDGHCYVTLDDANGKETRHRLDKLMIRQKAIVCRGTTCYETQDSHVAKFSWTSDKRKLEVEPLKQAEAMGAKGVARVVAHRWGHSV
;
A
#
# COMPACT_ATOMS: atom_id res chain seq x y z
N MET A 1 13.71 16.75 7.18
CA MET A 1 14.56 15.59 6.78
C MET A 1 15.14 15.74 5.38
N LEU A 2 14.38 16.21 4.39
CA LEU A 2 14.81 16.37 2.99
C LEU A 2 16.17 17.07 2.79
N LYS A 3 16.36 18.28 3.36
CA LYS A 3 17.64 19.00 3.28
C LYS A 3 18.84 18.17 3.79
N LYS A 4 18.64 17.38 4.86
CA LYS A 4 19.67 16.51 5.43
C LYS A 4 20.04 15.37 4.49
N VAL A 5 19.04 14.68 3.91
CA VAL A 5 19.27 13.63 2.91
C VAL A 5 20.08 14.16 1.72
N LEU A 6 19.74 15.34 1.21
CA LEU A 6 20.44 15.97 0.07
C LEU A 6 21.91 16.27 0.34
N THR A 7 22.36 16.42 1.59
CA THR A 7 23.80 16.57 1.93
C THR A 7 24.64 15.33 1.58
N ALA A 8 23.98 14.18 1.35
CA ALA A 8 24.60 12.95 0.89
C ALA A 8 24.86 12.94 -0.62
N HIS A 9 24.41 13.94 -1.38
CA HIS A 9 24.77 14.13 -2.77
C HIS A 9 25.91 15.15 -2.88
N ASN A 10 26.83 14.97 -3.82
CA ASN A 10 28.02 15.84 -3.99
C ASN A 10 27.92 16.81 -5.18
N GLY A 11 26.72 16.98 -5.76
CA GLY A 11 26.48 17.77 -6.96
C GLY A 11 26.56 16.97 -8.26
N LYS A 12 27.22 15.79 -8.26
CA LYS A 12 27.28 14.89 -9.42
C LYS A 12 26.67 13.53 -9.15
N LYS A 13 26.93 12.94 -7.98
CA LYS A 13 26.47 11.60 -7.59
C LYS A 13 26.14 11.53 -6.10
N TRP A 14 25.41 10.48 -5.73
CA TRP A 14 25.20 10.13 -4.33
C TRP A 14 26.49 9.58 -3.74
N LYS A 15 26.92 10.16 -2.61
CA LYS A 15 28.09 9.71 -1.85
C LYS A 15 27.88 8.25 -1.42
N ALA A 16 28.95 7.45 -1.51
CA ALA A 16 28.95 6.03 -1.19
C ALA A 16 27.98 5.16 -2.01
N PHE A 17 27.39 5.69 -3.10
CA PHE A 17 26.67 4.84 -4.05
C PHE A 17 27.65 3.85 -4.70
N PRO A 18 27.30 2.56 -4.82
CA PRO A 18 28.24 1.54 -5.29
C PRO A 18 28.67 1.76 -6.75
N LYS A 19 29.95 1.46 -7.05
CA LYS A 19 30.47 1.53 -8.43
C LYS A 19 29.82 0.50 -9.34
N VAL A 20 29.61 -0.71 -8.82
CA VAL A 20 28.82 -1.78 -9.45
C VAL A 20 27.50 -1.87 -8.68
N PRO A 21 26.37 -1.42 -9.26
CA PRO A 21 25.11 -1.30 -8.54
C PRO A 21 24.37 -2.65 -8.45
N ASP A 22 25.06 -3.69 -7.97
CA ASP A 22 24.42 -4.95 -7.62
C ASP A 22 23.44 -4.78 -6.45
N GLU A 23 22.53 -5.74 -6.32
CA GLU A 23 21.39 -5.67 -5.40
C GLU A 23 21.82 -5.44 -3.94
N GLU A 24 22.74 -6.26 -3.42
CA GLU A 24 23.22 -6.19 -2.03
C GLU A 24 23.96 -4.87 -1.72
N PRO A 25 24.93 -4.39 -2.52
CA PRO A 25 25.55 -3.08 -2.32
C PRO A 25 24.55 -1.91 -2.33
N VAL A 26 23.58 -1.91 -3.25
CA VAL A 26 22.55 -0.86 -3.34
C VAL A 26 21.61 -0.91 -2.13
N ARG A 27 21.22 -2.11 -1.70
CA ARG A 27 20.43 -2.36 -0.49
C ARG A 27 21.11 -1.78 0.75
N HIS A 28 22.39 -2.12 0.96
CA HIS A 28 23.18 -1.59 2.07
C HIS A 28 23.34 -0.07 2.02
N TRP A 29 23.53 0.49 0.82
CA TRP A 29 23.61 1.94 0.64
C TRP A 29 22.29 2.64 1.04
N LEU A 30 21.13 2.14 0.58
CA LEU A 30 19.81 2.68 0.96
C LEU A 30 19.58 2.58 2.47
N GLN A 31 19.90 1.45 3.09
CA GLN A 31 19.79 1.26 4.54
C GLN A 31 20.70 2.23 5.31
N SER A 32 21.93 2.44 4.85
CA SER A 32 22.87 3.39 5.45
C SER A 32 22.33 4.83 5.38
N LEU A 33 21.80 5.22 4.22
CA LEU A 33 21.18 6.52 4.00
C LEU A 33 19.97 6.71 4.93
N ALA A 34 19.09 5.71 5.03
CA ALA A 34 17.95 5.73 5.94
C ALA A 34 18.38 5.80 7.42
N LYS A 35 19.36 5.00 7.84
CA LYS A 35 19.89 4.99 9.22
C LYS A 35 20.49 6.35 9.60
N ARG A 36 21.16 7.01 8.66
CA ARG A 36 21.81 8.30 8.90
C ARG A 36 20.82 9.47 8.92
N PHE A 37 19.85 9.50 8.00
CA PHE A 37 19.03 10.70 7.78
C PHE A 37 17.55 10.56 8.14
N LEU A 38 17.04 9.33 8.24
CA LEU A 38 15.63 8.99 8.51
C LEU A 38 15.45 8.24 9.84
N LYS A 39 16.44 8.33 10.75
CA LYS A 39 16.40 7.68 12.07
C LYS A 39 15.17 8.06 12.90
N GLN A 40 14.66 9.28 12.74
CA GLN A 40 13.49 9.78 13.48
C GLN A 40 12.15 9.58 12.72
N ALA A 41 12.18 9.08 11.47
CA ALA A 41 10.96 8.87 10.70
C ALA A 41 10.14 7.70 11.28
N PRO A 42 8.80 7.74 11.24
CA PRO A 42 7.97 6.67 11.81
C PRO A 42 8.19 5.33 11.09
N TYR A 43 8.34 5.34 9.77
CA TYR A 43 8.48 4.11 8.98
C TYR A 43 9.93 3.83 8.64
N LYS A 44 10.32 2.56 8.77
CA LYS A 44 11.70 2.10 8.61
C LYS A 44 11.86 1.24 7.37
N PHE A 45 13.06 1.27 6.80
CA PHE A 45 13.43 0.40 5.71
C PHE A 45 13.81 -0.98 6.26
N HIS A 46 13.22 -2.01 5.67
CA HIS A 46 13.45 -3.41 5.97
C HIS A 46 13.76 -4.16 4.70
N THR A 47 14.35 -5.34 4.87
CA THR A 47 14.81 -6.19 3.79
C THR A 47 14.59 -7.64 4.18
N THR A 48 14.32 -8.50 3.21
CA THR A 48 14.29 -9.95 3.46
C THR A 48 15.60 -10.62 3.06
N LYS A 49 16.09 -11.50 3.95
CA LYS A 49 17.20 -12.43 3.76
C LYS A 49 16.78 -13.71 3.03
N THR A 50 15.53 -14.16 3.24
CA THR A 50 15.00 -15.37 2.61
C THR A 50 13.56 -15.19 2.19
N ALA A 51 13.12 -16.00 1.23
CA ALA A 51 11.74 -15.98 0.74
C ALA A 51 10.68 -16.46 1.76
N ASN A 52 11.07 -16.97 2.94
CA ASN A 52 10.16 -17.57 3.93
C ASN A 52 9.90 -16.67 5.15
N GLN A 53 10.35 -15.41 5.13
CA GLN A 53 10.21 -14.53 6.30
C GLN A 53 8.80 -13.92 6.46
N PHE A 54 8.01 -13.87 5.39
CA PHE A 54 6.62 -13.45 5.45
C PHE A 54 5.71 -14.60 5.90
N ARG A 55 4.83 -14.33 6.87
CA ARG A 55 3.91 -15.33 7.44
C ARG A 55 2.94 -15.89 6.40
N GLU A 56 2.45 -15.03 5.51
CA GLU A 56 1.30 -15.36 4.67
C GLU A 56 1.71 -16.02 3.34
N ARG A 57 2.85 -15.63 2.76
CA ARG A 57 3.25 -16.04 1.41
C ARG A 57 4.76 -16.07 1.26
N LYS A 58 5.26 -16.99 0.44
CA LYS A 58 6.67 -17.02 0.03
C LYS A 58 6.97 -15.89 -0.94
N GLY A 59 8.06 -15.18 -0.68
CA GLY A 59 8.56 -14.11 -1.53
C GLY A 59 9.68 -13.36 -0.83
N GLN A 60 10.78 -13.12 -1.55
CA GLN A 60 11.84 -12.24 -1.09
C GLN A 60 11.53 -10.85 -1.61
N VAL A 61 11.22 -9.92 -0.70
CA VAL A 61 11.12 -8.49 -1.01
C VAL A 61 12.48 -7.87 -0.77
N ASP A 62 13.04 -7.22 -1.77
CA ASP A 62 14.38 -6.65 -1.68
C ASP A 62 14.45 -5.56 -0.63
N ILE A 63 13.50 -4.63 -0.71
CA ILE A 63 13.37 -3.54 0.24
C ILE A 63 11.91 -3.16 0.43
N PHE A 64 11.51 -2.83 1.66
CA PHE A 64 10.16 -2.38 1.94
C PHE A 64 10.15 -1.46 3.16
N LEU A 65 9.09 -0.69 3.30
CA LEU A 65 8.79 0.04 4.53
C LEU A 65 7.58 -0.60 5.19
N GLN A 66 7.55 -0.62 6.51
CA GLN A 66 6.43 -1.13 7.29
C GLN A 66 6.16 -0.28 8.53
N ARG A 67 4.97 -0.49 9.13
CA ARG A 67 4.64 0.02 10.46
C ARG A 67 5.63 -0.51 11.51
N PRO A 68 5.89 0.23 12.61
CA PRO A 68 6.70 -0.29 13.71
C PRO A 68 6.13 -1.61 14.22
N ALA A 69 6.95 -2.65 14.26
CA ALA A 69 6.52 -3.94 14.78
C ALA A 69 6.18 -3.84 16.27
N ALA A 70 5.12 -4.51 16.71
CA ALA A 70 4.91 -4.79 18.12
C ALA A 70 6.11 -5.60 18.65
N LYS A 71 6.56 -5.31 19.88
CA LYS A 71 7.72 -5.97 20.50
C LYS A 71 7.53 -7.49 20.48
N GLY A 72 8.53 -8.24 19.99
CA GLY A 72 8.58 -9.71 20.07
C GLY A 72 8.09 -10.50 18.85
N SER A 73 7.77 -9.86 17.72
CA SER A 73 7.41 -10.58 16.50
C SER A 73 8.61 -10.77 15.55
N ASP A 74 9.14 -12.00 15.47
CA ASP A 74 10.25 -12.32 14.56
C ASP A 74 9.82 -12.53 13.10
N LYS A 75 8.54 -12.81 12.84
CA LYS A 75 8.01 -13.04 11.49
C LYS A 75 7.32 -11.80 10.93
N LEU A 76 7.69 -11.42 9.71
CA LEU A 76 7.13 -10.29 8.97
C LEU A 76 5.72 -10.62 8.46
N SER A 77 4.87 -9.61 8.35
CA SER A 77 3.52 -9.73 7.80
C SER A 77 3.29 -8.69 6.72
N TYR A 78 2.64 -9.08 5.62
CA TYR A 78 2.17 -8.13 4.61
C TYR A 78 1.11 -7.15 5.16
N LYS A 79 0.52 -7.41 6.33
CA LYS A 79 -0.37 -6.47 7.03
C LYS A 79 0.35 -5.19 7.46
N ASP A 80 1.65 -5.29 7.72
CA ASP A 80 2.44 -4.16 8.23
C ASP A 80 3.16 -3.41 7.11
N VAL A 81 3.27 -4.01 5.91
CA VAL A 81 4.01 -3.44 4.77
C VAL A 81 3.28 -2.23 4.19
N LEU A 82 3.98 -1.11 4.08
CA LEU A 82 3.48 0.17 3.58
C LEU A 82 3.96 0.46 2.15
N VAL A 83 5.23 0.20 1.85
CA VAL A 83 5.83 0.47 0.54
C VAL A 83 6.69 -0.72 0.14
N VAL A 84 6.67 -1.11 -1.13
CA VAL A 84 7.52 -2.19 -1.65
C VAL A 84 8.49 -1.67 -2.70
N GLY A 85 9.74 -2.09 -2.62
CA GLY A 85 10.80 -1.71 -3.54
C GLY A 85 11.50 -2.94 -4.11
N GLU A 86 11.79 -2.88 -5.40
CA GLU A 86 12.52 -3.90 -6.13
C GLU A 86 13.86 -3.35 -6.61
N LEU A 87 14.94 -4.10 -6.41
CA LEU A 87 16.29 -3.69 -6.77
C LEU A 87 16.81 -4.57 -7.90
N LYS A 88 17.42 -3.95 -8.92
CA LYS A 88 18.05 -4.67 -10.04
C LYS A 88 19.40 -4.06 -10.38
N LYS A 89 20.31 -4.89 -10.87
CA LYS A 89 21.67 -4.49 -11.26
C LYS A 89 21.67 -3.40 -12.34
N SER A 90 20.83 -3.55 -13.35
CA SER A 90 20.82 -2.67 -14.52
C SER A 90 19.40 -2.47 -15.01
N TYR A 91 19.18 -1.32 -15.65
CA TYR A 91 17.96 -1.05 -16.38
C TYR A 91 18.01 -1.77 -17.73
N ASP A 92 17.07 -2.69 -17.94
CA ASP A 92 16.91 -3.47 -19.16
C ASP A 92 15.43 -3.50 -19.54
N THR A 93 15.09 -2.86 -20.65
CA THR A 93 13.72 -2.78 -21.16
C THR A 93 13.17 -4.14 -21.58
N GLY A 94 14.02 -5.07 -22.00
CA GLY A 94 13.63 -6.45 -22.30
C GLY A 94 13.18 -7.21 -21.06
N ARG A 95 13.67 -6.83 -19.88
CA ARG A 95 13.29 -7.41 -18.57
C ARG A 95 12.19 -6.65 -17.84
N PHE A 96 11.69 -5.56 -18.41
CA PHE A 96 10.64 -4.74 -17.78
C PHE A 96 9.46 -5.58 -17.30
N LYS A 97 8.91 -6.44 -18.17
CA LYS A 97 7.76 -7.29 -17.83
C LYS A 97 8.04 -8.22 -16.64
N ALA A 98 9.24 -8.80 -16.57
CA ALA A 98 9.63 -9.70 -15.49
C ALA A 98 9.79 -8.93 -14.15
N ASN A 99 10.47 -7.80 -14.18
CA ASN A 99 10.67 -6.94 -13.00
C ASN A 99 9.34 -6.38 -12.49
N PHE A 100 8.49 -5.90 -13.40
CA PHE A 100 7.16 -5.39 -13.10
C PHE A 100 6.27 -6.49 -12.49
N LEU A 101 6.30 -7.71 -13.04
CA LEU A 101 5.58 -8.85 -12.48
C LEU A 101 6.05 -9.18 -11.06
N GLN A 102 7.36 -9.13 -10.78
CA GLN A 102 7.88 -9.37 -9.44
C GLN A 102 7.37 -8.32 -8.43
N LEU A 103 7.48 -7.03 -8.76
CA LEU A 103 6.96 -5.94 -7.93
C LEU A 103 5.45 -6.09 -7.69
N THR A 104 4.70 -6.38 -8.76
CA THR A 104 3.25 -6.59 -8.76
C THR A 104 2.83 -7.76 -7.87
N ARG A 105 3.64 -8.83 -7.74
CA ARG A 105 3.35 -9.95 -6.83
C ARG A 105 3.37 -9.51 -5.36
N HIS A 106 4.30 -8.62 -5.00
CA HIS A 106 4.37 -8.07 -3.64
C HIS A 106 3.22 -7.11 -3.38
N VAL A 107 2.90 -6.23 -4.33
CA VAL A 107 1.72 -5.35 -4.25
C VAL A 107 0.43 -6.15 -4.08
N ARG A 108 0.23 -7.21 -4.89
CA ARG A 108 -0.94 -8.09 -4.75
C ARG A 108 -1.02 -8.73 -3.37
N SER A 109 0.14 -9.04 -2.77
CA SER A 109 0.21 -9.60 -1.42
C SER A 109 -0.17 -8.57 -0.34
N VAL A 110 0.28 -7.31 -0.50
CA VAL A 110 -0.15 -6.19 0.33
C VAL A 110 -1.67 -6.02 0.27
N PHE A 111 -2.26 -5.90 -0.93
CA PHE A 111 -3.72 -5.78 -1.06
C PHE A 111 -4.50 -6.97 -0.51
N ALA A 112 -3.95 -8.18 -0.60
CA ALA A 112 -4.62 -9.35 -0.08
C ALA A 112 -4.68 -9.34 1.46
N ASP A 113 -3.66 -8.82 2.14
CA ASP A 113 -3.59 -8.79 3.61
C ASP A 113 -4.01 -7.45 4.21
N GLN A 114 -4.15 -6.41 3.38
CA GLN A 114 -4.77 -5.12 3.69
C GLN A 114 -5.94 -4.89 2.71
N PRO A 115 -7.04 -5.64 2.85
CA PRO A 115 -8.07 -5.74 1.82
C PRO A 115 -8.85 -4.43 1.57
N THR A 116 -8.90 -3.54 2.56
CA THR A 116 -9.57 -2.23 2.46
C THR A 116 -8.63 -1.12 1.98
N ARG A 117 -7.34 -1.43 1.76
CA ARG A 117 -6.35 -0.45 1.31
C ARG A 117 -6.74 0.13 -0.06
N ARG A 118 -6.63 1.45 -0.19
CA ARG A 118 -6.99 2.21 -1.41
C ARG A 118 -5.92 2.11 -2.48
N PHE A 119 -4.66 2.36 -2.11
CA PHE A 119 -3.53 2.23 -3.02
C PHE A 119 -2.23 1.86 -2.28
N VAL A 120 -1.25 1.36 -3.04
CA VAL A 120 0.06 0.90 -2.56
C VAL A 120 1.13 1.66 -3.30
N HIS A 121 2.01 2.31 -2.55
CA HIS A 121 3.25 2.87 -3.09
C HIS A 121 4.26 1.76 -3.35
N ALA A 122 4.94 1.86 -4.49
CA ALA A 122 5.97 0.93 -4.87
C ALA A 122 7.07 1.65 -5.66
N PHE A 123 8.25 1.04 -5.78
CA PHE A 123 9.30 1.57 -6.66
C PHE A 123 10.20 0.45 -7.20
N SER A 124 10.88 0.74 -8.30
CA SER A 124 12.00 -0.06 -8.78
C SER A 124 13.25 0.80 -8.88
N LEU A 125 14.40 0.27 -8.47
CA LEU A 125 15.71 0.90 -8.65
C LEU A 125 16.62 -0.07 -9.41
N CYS A 126 16.83 0.22 -10.69
CA CYS A 126 17.60 -0.58 -11.64
C CYS A 126 18.90 0.15 -11.97
N GLY A 127 20.01 -0.25 -11.33
CA GLY A 127 21.24 0.54 -11.37
C GLY A 127 21.03 1.92 -10.74
N CYS A 128 21.19 2.98 -11.52
CA CYS A 128 20.87 4.37 -11.11
C CYS A 128 19.51 4.87 -11.60
N LYS A 129 18.74 4.06 -12.34
CA LYS A 129 17.42 4.43 -12.84
C LYS A 129 16.36 4.00 -11.83
N MET A 130 15.58 4.97 -11.35
CA MET A 130 14.46 4.74 -10.44
C MET A 130 13.15 5.02 -11.15
N GLU A 131 12.11 4.26 -10.78
CA GLU A 131 10.74 4.50 -11.22
C GLU A 131 9.83 4.33 -10.01
N LEU A 132 8.98 5.34 -9.75
CA LEU A 132 8.00 5.30 -8.65
C LEU A 132 6.66 4.85 -9.21
N TRP A 133 5.95 4.06 -8.41
CA TRP A 133 4.68 3.46 -8.78
C TRP A 133 3.63 3.70 -7.70
N ILE A 134 2.41 3.95 -8.14
CA ILE A 134 1.21 3.85 -7.32
C ILE A 134 0.35 2.76 -7.94
N PHE A 135 -0.06 1.80 -7.13
CA PHE A 135 -1.01 0.76 -7.53
C PHE A 135 -2.31 0.97 -6.79
N ASP A 136 -3.42 1.12 -7.51
CA ASP A 136 -4.77 1.13 -6.95
C ASP A 136 -5.54 -0.12 -7.44
N ARG A 137 -6.87 -0.08 -7.36
CA ARG A 137 -7.73 -1.16 -7.86
C ARG A 137 -8.03 -1.08 -9.37
N SER A 138 -7.62 -0.01 -10.04
CA SER A 138 -7.65 0.12 -11.51
C SER A 138 -6.38 -0.39 -12.17
N GLY A 139 -5.23 -0.32 -11.50
CA GLY A 139 -3.96 -0.75 -12.07
C GLY A 139 -2.76 -0.05 -11.45
N ALA A 140 -1.76 0.21 -12.29
CA ALA A 140 -0.48 0.79 -11.90
C ALA A 140 -0.23 2.08 -12.67
N TYR A 141 0.22 3.11 -11.95
CA TYR A 141 0.61 4.41 -12.49
C TYR A 141 2.08 4.65 -12.16
N SER A 142 2.83 5.14 -13.13
CA SER A 142 4.27 5.39 -12.99
C SER A 142 4.58 6.88 -13.01
N SER A 143 5.62 7.28 -12.27
CA SER A 143 6.26 8.59 -12.42
C SER A 143 7.03 8.77 -13.74
N GLY A 144 7.24 7.68 -14.49
CA GLY A 144 8.30 7.56 -15.45
C GLY A 144 9.66 7.31 -14.78
N THR A 145 10.62 6.83 -15.57
CA THR A 145 11.97 6.54 -15.10
C THR A 145 12.80 7.82 -14.99
N PHE A 146 13.54 7.99 -13.89
CA PHE A 146 14.49 9.08 -13.70
C PHE A 146 15.84 8.57 -13.20
N ASP A 147 16.91 9.34 -13.41
CA ASP A 147 18.23 9.00 -12.90
C ASP A 147 18.47 9.64 -11.54
N ILE A 148 18.77 8.82 -10.53
CA ILE A 148 18.91 9.31 -9.15
C ILE A 148 20.08 10.29 -9.01
N HIS A 149 21.10 10.23 -9.86
CA HIS A 149 22.26 11.10 -9.78
C HIS A 149 21.98 12.48 -10.38
N SER A 150 21.31 12.55 -11.53
CA SER A 150 20.92 13.83 -12.14
C SER A 150 19.72 14.46 -11.44
N GLU A 151 18.84 13.66 -10.84
CA GLU A 151 17.60 14.11 -10.20
C GLU A 151 17.56 13.74 -8.70
N PRO A 152 18.54 14.20 -7.90
CA PRO A 152 18.66 13.79 -6.50
C PRO A 152 17.49 14.27 -5.63
N LYS A 153 16.84 15.37 -6.02
CA LYS A 153 15.65 15.86 -5.32
C LYS A 153 14.49 14.87 -5.40
N MET A 154 14.32 14.15 -6.52
CA MET A 154 13.25 13.16 -6.68
C MET A 154 13.46 11.97 -5.76
N LEU A 155 14.65 11.36 -5.77
CA LEU A 155 14.98 10.28 -4.85
C LEU A 155 14.84 10.74 -3.39
N ALA A 156 15.38 11.90 -3.03
CA ALA A 156 15.32 12.39 -1.65
C ALA A 156 13.87 12.63 -1.18
N ARG A 157 13.01 13.17 -2.06
CA ARG A 157 11.58 13.34 -1.77
C ARG A 157 10.87 12.00 -1.63
N ALA A 158 11.12 11.04 -2.51
CA ALA A 158 10.54 9.70 -2.42
C ALA A 158 10.90 9.01 -1.10
N LEU A 159 12.19 8.97 -0.74
CA LEU A 159 12.65 8.32 0.50
C LEU A 159 12.10 9.00 1.77
N VAL A 160 12.06 10.34 1.79
CA VAL A 160 11.48 11.08 2.92
C VAL A 160 9.98 10.85 2.99
N GLY A 161 9.27 10.99 1.86
CA GLY A 161 7.83 10.78 1.76
C GLY A 161 7.44 9.39 2.24
N TYR A 162 8.08 8.33 1.70
CA TYR A 162 7.84 6.96 2.15
C TYR A 162 8.06 6.76 3.63
N ALA A 163 9.05 7.44 4.22
CA ALA A 163 9.36 7.30 5.63
C ALA A 163 8.43 8.12 6.56
N THR A 164 7.74 9.16 6.07
CA THR A 164 7.06 10.15 6.93
C THR A 164 5.62 10.49 6.56
N MET A 165 5.09 10.05 5.41
CA MET A 165 3.72 10.39 5.02
C MET A 165 2.70 9.81 6.00
N ASP A 166 1.55 10.46 6.15
CA ASP A 166 0.46 9.96 6.98
C ASP A 166 -0.25 8.74 6.35
N ASP A 167 -1.16 8.12 7.10
CA ASP A 167 -1.88 6.92 6.67
C ASP A 167 -2.74 7.17 5.41
N ASP A 168 -3.32 8.37 5.28
CA ASP A 168 -4.09 8.77 4.11
C ASP A 168 -3.21 8.83 2.84
N THR A 169 -2.11 9.59 2.90
CA THR A 169 -1.15 9.70 1.79
C THR A 169 -0.48 8.36 1.46
N MET A 170 -0.37 7.46 2.46
CA MET A 170 0.13 6.10 2.29
C MET A 170 -0.87 5.16 1.57
N GLY A 171 -2.10 5.62 1.38
CA GLY A 171 -3.17 4.89 0.70
C GLY A 171 -3.90 3.91 1.59
N LEU A 172 -3.79 4.05 2.91
CA LEU A 172 -4.58 3.27 3.86
C LEU A 172 -6.03 3.76 3.86
N ASP A 173 -6.91 2.89 4.34
CA ASP A 173 -8.32 3.22 4.53
C ASP A 173 -8.47 4.14 5.74
N THR A 174 -9.18 5.25 5.57
CA THR A 174 -9.43 6.25 6.61
C THR A 174 -10.84 6.15 7.19
N PHE A 175 -11.71 5.30 6.63
CA PHE A 175 -13.05 5.04 7.12
C PHE A 175 -13.08 3.95 8.19
N ILE A 176 -12.02 3.15 8.28
CA ILE A 176 -11.86 2.10 9.28
C ILE A 176 -10.97 2.58 10.42
N GLU A 177 -11.57 2.71 11.59
CA GLU A 177 -10.88 3.04 12.83
C GLU A 177 -10.45 1.77 13.56
N GLN A 178 -9.26 1.78 14.16
CA GLN A 178 -8.85 0.73 15.09
C GLN A 178 -8.95 1.25 16.53
N GLN A 179 -9.71 0.56 17.36
CA GLN A 179 -9.87 0.86 18.78
C GLN A 179 -9.94 -0.45 19.58
N ASP A 180 -9.16 -0.54 20.66
CA ASP A 180 -9.15 -1.70 21.57
C ASP A 180 -8.94 -3.07 20.88
N GLY A 181 -8.16 -3.09 19.80
CA GLY A 181 -7.89 -4.29 19.00
C GLY A 181 -9.01 -4.68 18.02
N HIS A 182 -10.07 -3.87 17.93
CA HIS A 182 -11.20 -4.05 17.02
C HIS A 182 -11.18 -2.99 15.91
N CYS A 183 -11.73 -3.37 14.76
CA CYS A 183 -11.94 -2.45 13.63
C CYS A 183 -13.39 -1.96 13.65
N TYR A 184 -13.59 -0.67 13.41
CA TYR A 184 -14.90 -0.05 13.33
C TYR A 184 -15.04 0.72 12.03
N VAL A 185 -16.25 0.79 11.49
CA VAL A 185 -16.60 1.67 10.38
C VAL A 185 -17.75 2.59 10.80
N THR A 186 -17.65 3.86 10.43
CA THR A 186 -18.71 4.85 10.65
C THR A 186 -19.43 5.11 9.33
N LEU A 187 -20.75 4.91 9.32
CA LEU A 187 -21.61 4.97 8.13
C LEU A 187 -22.86 5.81 8.42
N ASP A 188 -23.47 6.33 7.37
CA ASP A 188 -24.68 7.14 7.48
C ASP A 188 -25.91 6.24 7.26
N ASP A 189 -26.81 6.21 8.24
CA ASP A 189 -28.05 5.42 8.17
C ASP A 189 -29.07 6.05 7.20
N ALA A 190 -30.26 5.44 7.08
CA ALA A 190 -31.32 5.93 6.20
C ALA A 190 -31.80 7.36 6.51
N ASN A 191 -31.59 7.84 7.75
CA ASN A 191 -31.94 9.19 8.21
C ASN A 191 -30.75 10.16 8.18
N GLY A 192 -29.59 9.73 7.67
CA GLY A 192 -28.36 10.51 7.67
C GLY A 192 -27.68 10.61 9.04
N LYS A 193 -28.07 9.78 10.01
CA LYS A 193 -27.41 9.71 11.31
C LYS A 193 -26.18 8.81 11.21
N GLU A 194 -25.06 9.28 11.75
CA GLU A 194 -23.85 8.46 11.84
C GLU A 194 -24.07 7.29 12.81
N THR A 195 -23.73 6.09 12.32
CA THR A 195 -23.78 4.85 13.07
C THR A 195 -22.43 4.14 12.96
N ARG A 196 -21.95 3.60 14.08
CA ARG A 196 -20.65 2.95 14.18
C ARG A 196 -20.85 1.45 14.29
N HIS A 197 -20.18 0.69 13.43
CA HIS A 197 -20.32 -0.77 13.33
C HIS A 197 -18.97 -1.44 13.54
N ARG A 198 -18.89 -2.40 14.47
CA ARG A 198 -17.69 -3.22 14.68
C ARG A 198 -17.58 -4.29 13.60
N LEU A 199 -16.41 -4.41 12.99
CA LEU A 199 -16.08 -5.42 11.99
C LEU A 199 -15.45 -6.63 12.70
N ASP A 200 -16.12 -7.78 12.67
CA ASP A 200 -15.72 -8.95 13.44
C ASP A 200 -14.99 -9.98 12.58
N LYS A 201 -15.65 -10.51 11.55
CA LYS A 201 -15.12 -11.62 10.75
C LYS A 201 -15.00 -11.25 9.29
N LEU A 202 -13.80 -11.37 8.73
CA LEU A 202 -13.59 -11.24 7.29
C LEU A 202 -14.24 -12.42 6.55
N MET A 203 -15.29 -12.14 5.76
CA MET A 203 -16.02 -13.13 4.98
C MET A 203 -15.44 -13.29 3.58
N ILE A 204 -15.25 -12.16 2.89
CA ILE A 204 -14.81 -12.12 1.48
C ILE A 204 -13.69 -11.09 1.36
N ARG A 205 -12.64 -11.45 0.61
CA ARG A 205 -11.63 -10.50 0.12
C ARG A 205 -11.16 -10.89 -1.27
N GLN A 206 -11.11 -9.91 -2.18
CA GLN A 206 -10.50 -10.10 -3.50
C GLN A 206 -8.97 -10.01 -3.42
N LYS A 207 -8.29 -11.05 -3.92
CA LYS A 207 -6.82 -11.17 -3.93
C LYS A 207 -6.22 -10.78 -5.30
N ALA A 208 -6.70 -9.68 -5.86
CA ALA A 208 -6.26 -9.13 -7.15
C ALA A 208 -5.96 -7.64 -7.02
N ILE A 209 -5.18 -7.11 -7.97
CA ILE A 209 -4.90 -5.68 -8.07
C ILE A 209 -6.04 -5.03 -8.85
N VAL A 210 -6.12 -5.31 -10.15
CA VAL A 210 -7.18 -4.80 -11.03
C VAL A 210 -8.49 -5.53 -10.74
N CYS A 211 -9.35 -4.92 -9.94
CA CYS A 211 -10.62 -5.48 -9.49
C CYS A 211 -11.51 -4.41 -8.85
N ARG A 212 -12.66 -4.79 -8.30
CA ARG A 212 -13.48 -3.90 -7.45
C ARG A 212 -12.98 -3.84 -6.01
N GLY A 213 -11.94 -4.60 -5.65
CA GLY A 213 -11.44 -4.67 -4.27
C GLY A 213 -12.49 -5.14 -3.26
N THR A 214 -13.51 -5.88 -3.72
CA THR A 214 -14.67 -6.19 -2.88
C THR A 214 -14.25 -6.95 -1.64
N THR A 215 -14.57 -6.38 -0.48
CA THR A 215 -14.25 -6.92 0.83
C THR A 215 -15.49 -6.89 1.70
N CYS A 216 -15.84 -8.02 2.31
CA CYS A 216 -17.01 -8.13 3.17
C CYS A 216 -16.60 -8.61 4.56
N TYR A 217 -17.13 -7.94 5.57
CA TYR A 217 -17.02 -8.32 6.97
C TYR A 217 -18.41 -8.60 7.54
N GLU A 218 -18.49 -9.61 8.38
CA GLU A 218 -19.60 -9.76 9.33
C GLU A 218 -19.41 -8.72 10.44
N THR A 219 -20.49 -8.03 10.82
CA THR A 219 -20.49 -7.08 11.92
C THR A 219 -21.01 -7.73 13.21
N GLN A 220 -20.79 -7.07 14.35
CA GLN A 220 -21.30 -7.51 15.65
C GLN A 220 -22.82 -7.72 15.67
N ASP A 221 -23.56 -6.94 14.87
CA ASP A 221 -25.03 -7.00 14.80
C ASP A 221 -25.54 -7.97 13.73
N SER A 222 -24.70 -8.93 13.30
CA SER A 222 -25.02 -9.91 12.25
C SER A 222 -25.37 -9.28 10.89
N HIS A 223 -24.91 -8.05 10.63
CA HIS A 223 -24.97 -7.44 9.30
C HIS A 223 -23.70 -7.77 8.49
N VAL A 224 -23.74 -7.42 7.19
CA VAL A 224 -22.56 -7.50 6.32
C VAL A 224 -22.11 -6.09 5.95
N ALA A 225 -20.93 -5.69 6.41
CA ALA A 225 -20.25 -4.49 5.96
C ALA A 225 -19.49 -4.80 4.67
N LYS A 226 -19.88 -4.16 3.56
CA LYS A 226 -19.29 -4.36 2.24
C LYS A 226 -18.53 -3.11 1.79
N PHE A 227 -17.26 -3.31 1.46
CA PHE A 227 -16.38 -2.30 0.87
C PHE A 227 -16.19 -2.66 -0.60
N SER A 228 -16.35 -1.70 -1.50
CA SER A 228 -16.13 -1.94 -2.92
C SER A 228 -15.71 -0.65 -3.63
N TRP A 229 -14.67 -0.77 -4.44
CA TRP A 229 -14.26 0.23 -5.41
C TRP A 229 -15.22 0.22 -6.59
N THR A 230 -15.69 1.39 -6.97
CA THR A 230 -16.69 1.56 -8.05
C THR A 230 -16.32 2.79 -8.85
N SER A 231 -16.40 2.69 -10.18
CA SER A 231 -16.26 3.87 -11.06
C SER A 231 -17.42 4.82 -10.81
N ASP A 232 -17.11 6.10 -10.72
CA ASP A 232 -18.01 7.25 -10.78
C ASP A 232 -19.05 7.20 -11.92
N LYS A 233 -18.74 6.51 -13.03
CA LYS A 233 -19.66 6.31 -14.16
C LYS A 233 -20.74 5.26 -13.92
N ARG A 234 -20.71 4.53 -12.79
CA ARG A 234 -21.72 3.52 -12.44
C ARG A 234 -22.65 4.02 -11.35
N LYS A 235 -23.93 3.65 -11.46
CA LYS A 235 -24.90 3.83 -10.38
C LYS A 235 -24.42 3.14 -9.11
N LEU A 236 -24.58 3.81 -7.97
CA LEU A 236 -24.22 3.25 -6.68
C LEU A 236 -25.12 2.06 -6.36
N GLU A 237 -24.54 0.97 -5.86
CA GLU A 237 -25.28 -0.25 -5.49
C GLU A 237 -26.41 0.00 -4.49
N VAL A 238 -26.30 1.09 -3.70
CA VAL A 238 -27.34 1.51 -2.76
C VAL A 238 -28.68 1.81 -3.43
N GLU A 239 -28.66 2.37 -4.66
CA GLU A 239 -29.86 2.80 -5.37
C GLU A 239 -30.78 1.61 -5.74
N PRO A 240 -30.31 0.57 -6.47
CA PRO A 240 -31.15 -0.58 -6.79
C PRO A 240 -31.58 -1.38 -5.55
N LEU A 241 -30.78 -1.41 -4.47
CA LEU A 241 -31.17 -2.08 -3.23
C LEU A 241 -32.31 -1.35 -2.51
N LYS A 242 -32.25 -0.01 -2.43
CA LYS A 242 -33.35 0.81 -1.90
C LYS A 242 -34.62 0.67 -2.74
N GLN A 243 -34.48 0.59 -4.07
CA GLN A 243 -35.62 0.37 -4.97
C GLN A 243 -36.26 -1.01 -4.74
N ALA A 244 -35.46 -2.07 -4.60
CA ALA A 244 -35.96 -3.42 -4.33
C ALA A 244 -36.72 -3.50 -3.01
N GLU A 245 -36.23 -2.82 -1.96
CA GLU A 245 -36.90 -2.71 -0.67
C GLU A 245 -38.25 -1.98 -0.79
N ALA A 246 -38.29 -0.83 -1.47
CA ALA A 246 -39.53 -0.08 -1.71
C ALA A 246 -40.59 -0.90 -2.49
N MET A 247 -40.16 -1.82 -3.35
CA MET A 247 -41.02 -2.75 -4.08
C MET A 247 -41.43 -3.99 -3.25
N GLY A 248 -40.98 -4.11 -2.00
CA GLY A 248 -41.29 -5.26 -1.14
C GLY A 248 -40.65 -6.57 -1.62
N ALA A 249 -39.57 -6.50 -2.40
CA ALA A 249 -38.89 -7.69 -2.92
C ALA A 249 -38.37 -8.58 -1.77
N LYS A 250 -38.66 -9.88 -1.84
CA LYS A 250 -38.19 -10.87 -0.86
C LYS A 250 -36.86 -11.48 -1.31
N GLY A 251 -35.99 -11.80 -0.35
CA GLY A 251 -34.70 -12.46 -0.61
C GLY A 251 -33.59 -11.53 -1.12
N VAL A 252 -33.81 -10.21 -1.16
CA VAL A 252 -32.80 -9.20 -1.52
C VAL A 252 -32.23 -8.58 -0.26
N ALA A 253 -30.92 -8.29 -0.27
CA ALA A 253 -30.27 -7.59 0.84
C ALA A 253 -30.86 -6.17 1.01
N ARG A 254 -30.96 -5.72 2.26
CA ARG A 254 -31.44 -4.37 2.60
C ARG A 254 -30.26 -3.50 3.02
N VAL A 255 -30.31 -2.23 2.65
CA VAL A 255 -29.29 -1.25 3.04
C VAL A 255 -29.64 -0.73 4.43
N VAL A 256 -28.75 -0.96 5.39
CA VAL A 256 -28.89 -0.42 6.75
C VAL A 256 -28.25 0.97 6.85
N ALA A 257 -27.02 1.09 6.34
CA ALA A 257 -26.25 2.31 6.30
C ALA A 257 -25.28 2.25 5.11
N HIS A 258 -24.83 3.41 4.63
CA HIS A 258 -23.85 3.50 3.56
C HIS A 258 -23.06 4.79 3.67
N ARG A 259 -21.86 4.80 3.09
CA ARG A 259 -21.05 6.00 2.91
C ARG A 259 -20.30 5.89 1.61
N TRP A 260 -20.16 7.01 0.91
CA TRP A 260 -19.35 7.11 -0.29
C TRP A 260 -18.11 7.95 -0.01
N GLY A 261 -16.99 7.53 -0.59
CA GLY A 261 -15.72 8.23 -0.48
C GLY A 261 -15.05 8.32 -1.84
N HIS A 262 -14.32 9.40 -2.07
CA HIS A 262 -13.48 9.55 -3.25
C HIS A 262 -12.19 8.75 -3.08
N SER A 263 -11.77 8.08 -4.15
CA SER A 263 -10.49 7.38 -4.18
C SER A 263 -9.60 7.97 -5.27
N VAL A 264 -8.60 8.73 -4.81
CA VAL A 264 -7.48 9.36 -5.55
C VAL A 264 -7.90 10.32 -6.67
#